data_AF-M8DKW0-F1
#
_entry.id   AF-M8DKW0-F1
#
_cell.length_a   1.000
_cell.length_b   1.000
_cell.length_c   1.000
_cell.angle_alpha   90.00
_cell.angle_beta   90.00
_cell.angle_gamma   90.00
#
_symmetry.space_group_name_H-M   'P 1'
#
loop_
_entity.id
_entity.type
_entity.pdbx_description
1 polymer ?
#
loop_
_entity_poly.entity_id
_entity_poly.type
_entity_poly.pdbx_seq_one_letter_code
_entity_poly.pdbx_strand_id
1 'polypeptide(L)'
;MKHHHVSFKEYTMDNLTLPSNIADLIPSDNMAHVVHEMVERIPMETFLPYYKGGGTSSYHPKMMTKIILYAYTQKMYHGREIARQLEVHLPLMWLSGFQKPDFRSINRFRSER
;
A
#
# COMPACT_ATOMS: atom_id res chain seq x y z
N MET A 1 6.64 -39.15 -31.36
CA MET A 1 6.89 -37.96 -32.21
C MET A 1 7.54 -36.89 -31.33
N LYS A 2 8.77 -36.50 -31.66
CA LYS A 2 9.59 -35.59 -30.84
C LYS A 2 9.25 -34.14 -31.22
N HIS A 3 8.50 -33.43 -30.38
CA HIS A 3 8.34 -31.98 -30.54
C HIS A 3 9.68 -31.32 -30.16
N HIS A 4 10.44 -30.84 -31.15
CA HIS A 4 11.79 -30.24 -30.95
C HIS A 4 11.86 -28.74 -31.27
N HIS A 5 10.71 -28.06 -31.38
CA HIS A 5 10.69 -26.62 -31.57
C HIS A 5 10.02 -25.95 -30.36
N VAL A 6 10.85 -25.36 -29.50
CA VAL A 6 10.38 -24.49 -28.41
C VAL A 6 10.41 -23.06 -28.92
N SER A 7 9.25 -22.42 -29.01
CA SER A 7 9.13 -20.99 -29.31
C SER A 7 8.94 -20.23 -28.01
N PHE A 8 9.75 -19.20 -27.79
CA PHE A 8 9.63 -18.31 -26.64
C PHE A 8 8.86 -17.04 -27.03
N LYS A 9 8.18 -16.45 -26.06
CA LYS A 9 7.64 -15.10 -26.21
C LYS A 9 8.79 -14.10 -26.20
N GLU A 10 8.65 -13.04 -26.97
CA GLU A 10 9.59 -11.91 -26.92
C GLU A 10 9.60 -11.31 -25.50
N TYR A 11 10.80 -11.07 -24.97
CA TYR A 11 11.02 -10.50 -23.65
C TYR A 11 11.81 -9.21 -23.81
N THR A 12 11.16 -8.09 -23.44
CA THR A 12 11.80 -6.78 -23.33
C THR A 12 11.33 -6.11 -22.05
N MET A 13 12.23 -5.41 -21.37
CA MET A 13 11.90 -4.55 -20.23
C MET A 13 11.59 -3.12 -20.67
N ASP A 14 11.92 -2.77 -21.91
CA ASP A 14 11.80 -1.42 -22.47
C ASP A 14 10.38 -1.18 -23.04
N ASN A 15 9.37 -1.36 -22.19
CA ASN A 15 7.99 -1.06 -22.53
C ASN A 15 7.72 0.45 -22.31
N LEU A 16 7.44 1.17 -23.39
CA LEU A 16 7.15 2.62 -23.38
C LEU A 16 5.75 2.98 -22.83
N THR A 17 5.01 2.03 -22.25
CA THR A 17 3.64 2.24 -21.78
C THR A 17 3.62 2.48 -20.26
N LEU A 18 3.10 3.64 -19.86
CA LEU A 18 2.79 3.92 -18.45
C LEU A 18 1.34 3.51 -18.17
N PRO A 19 1.07 2.84 -17.04
CA PRO A 19 -0.31 2.57 -16.62
C PRO A 19 -1.02 3.90 -16.32
N SER A 20 -2.25 4.05 -16.80
CA SER A 20 -3.11 5.20 -16.48
C SER A 20 -3.46 5.29 -15.00
N ASN A 21 -3.61 4.13 -14.34
CA ASN A 21 -3.84 4.01 -12.92
C ASN A 21 -3.11 2.76 -12.40
N ILE A 22 -2.42 2.90 -11.25
CA ILE A 22 -1.77 1.76 -10.60
C ILE A 22 -2.78 0.72 -10.10
N ALA A 23 -4.01 1.15 -9.76
CA ALA A 23 -5.06 0.22 -9.35
C ALA A 23 -5.30 -0.88 -10.39
N ASP A 24 -5.15 -0.56 -11.68
CA ASP A 24 -5.37 -1.49 -12.80
C ASP A 24 -4.31 -2.59 -12.86
N LEU A 25 -3.16 -2.37 -12.23
CA LEU A 25 -2.08 -3.35 -12.12
C LEU A 25 -2.26 -4.29 -10.90
N ILE A 26 -3.20 -4.00 -10.02
CA ILE A 26 -3.49 -4.82 -8.83
C ILE A 26 -4.62 -5.79 -9.19
N PRO A 27 -4.44 -7.11 -8.99
CA PRO A 27 -5.53 -8.08 -9.19
C PRO A 27 -6.76 -7.74 -8.36
N SER A 28 -7.96 -7.92 -8.94
CA SER A 28 -9.22 -7.57 -8.27
C SER A 28 -9.51 -8.39 -7.01
N ASP A 29 -8.93 -9.59 -6.89
CA ASP A 29 -9.01 -10.46 -5.71
C ASP A 29 -7.98 -10.10 -4.62
N ASN A 30 -7.15 -9.08 -4.85
CA ASN A 30 -6.13 -8.67 -3.88
C ASN A 30 -6.76 -8.06 -2.62
N MET A 31 -6.23 -8.46 -1.46
CA MET A 31 -6.65 -7.97 -0.14
C MET A 31 -6.60 -6.44 0.00
N ALA A 32 -5.78 -5.74 -0.79
CA ALA A 32 -5.71 -4.29 -0.81
C ALA A 32 -7.06 -3.64 -1.12
N HIS A 33 -7.85 -4.20 -2.03
CA HIS A 33 -9.17 -3.67 -2.36
C HIS A 33 -10.13 -3.79 -1.17
N VAL A 34 -10.12 -4.95 -0.49
CA VAL A 34 -10.94 -5.19 0.70
C VAL A 34 -10.55 -4.22 1.82
N VAL A 35 -9.25 -4.04 2.08
CA VAL A 35 -8.75 -3.08 3.07
C VAL A 35 -9.13 -1.65 2.70
N HIS A 36 -9.01 -1.27 1.43
CA HIS A 36 -9.40 0.05 0.94
C HIS A 36 -10.88 0.32 1.22
N GLU A 37 -11.78 -0.57 0.78
CA GLU A 37 -13.22 -0.40 0.96
C GLU A 37 -13.62 -0.38 2.43
N MET A 38 -13.04 -1.27 3.25
CA MET A 38 -13.32 -1.33 4.68
C MET A 38 -12.97 -0.01 5.36
N VAL A 39 -11.78 0.53 5.11
CA VAL A 39 -11.33 1.78 5.76
C VAL A 39 -12.09 2.99 5.21
N GLU A 40 -12.49 2.98 3.94
CA GLU A 40 -13.28 4.09 3.39
C GLU A 40 -14.66 4.23 4.03
N ARG A 41 -15.28 3.12 4.43
CA ARG A 41 -16.55 3.11 5.16
C ARG A 41 -16.46 3.69 6.57
N ILE A 42 -15.26 3.84 7.13
CA ILE A 42 -15.07 4.44 8.46
C ILE A 42 -15.20 5.97 8.34
N PRO A 43 -16.13 6.62 9.07
CA PRO A 43 -16.29 8.07 9.05
C PRO A 43 -15.04 8.77 9.60
N MET A 44 -14.67 9.91 9.02
CA MET A 44 -13.45 10.64 9.38
C MET A 44 -13.47 11.07 10.86
N GLU A 45 -14.65 11.38 11.36
CA GLU A 45 -14.97 11.76 12.72
C GLU A 45 -14.51 10.72 13.75
N THR A 46 -14.39 9.44 13.34
CA THR A 46 -13.84 8.36 14.18
C THR A 46 -12.37 8.59 14.50
N PHE A 47 -11.61 9.20 13.57
CA PHE A 47 -10.18 9.41 13.71
C PHE A 47 -9.84 10.72 14.42
N LEU A 48 -10.67 11.76 14.27
CA LEU A 48 -10.38 13.11 14.77
C LEU A 48 -10.06 13.20 16.28
N PRO A 49 -10.72 12.46 17.20
CA PRO A 49 -10.42 12.52 18.64
C PRO A 49 -8.98 12.15 19.00
N TYR A 50 -8.31 11.34 18.17
CA TYR A 50 -6.93 10.91 18.38
C TYR A 50 -5.91 11.95 17.87
N TYR A 51 -6.38 13.03 17.25
CA TYR A 51 -5.56 14.09 16.69
C TYR A 51 -5.81 15.38 17.48
N LYS A 52 -4.92 15.67 18.44
CA LYS A 52 -5.00 16.89 19.27
C LYS A 52 -4.83 18.20 18.50
N GLY A 53 -4.42 18.14 17.22
CA GLY A 53 -4.05 19.31 16.43
C GLY A 53 -2.72 19.94 16.88
N GLY A 54 -2.24 20.93 16.11
CA GLY A 54 -0.97 21.63 16.36
C GLY A 54 0.28 20.90 15.86
N GLY A 55 1.36 21.65 15.62
CA GLY A 55 2.62 21.13 15.11
C GLY A 55 2.65 20.94 13.58
N THR A 56 3.50 20.02 13.11
CA THR A 56 3.67 19.72 11.68
C THR A 56 2.49 18.93 11.11
N SER A 57 2.31 18.99 9.79
CA SER A 57 1.27 18.23 9.10
C SER A 57 1.38 16.73 9.38
N SER A 58 0.25 16.11 9.71
CA SER A 58 0.15 14.66 9.93
C SER A 58 -0.27 13.95 8.64
N TYR A 59 0.19 12.72 8.46
CA TYR A 59 -0.34 11.81 7.47
C TYR A 59 -1.84 11.55 7.69
N HIS A 60 -2.56 11.34 6.59
CA HIS A 60 -3.99 11.11 6.61
C HIS A 60 -4.33 9.82 7.38
N PRO A 61 -5.24 9.84 8.38
CA PRO A 61 -5.52 8.69 9.24
C PRO A 61 -5.92 7.45 8.46
N LYS A 62 -6.89 7.58 7.53
CA LYS A 62 -7.31 6.46 6.68
C LYS A 62 -6.15 5.83 5.91
N MET A 63 -5.19 6.64 5.44
CA MET A 63 -4.04 6.14 4.69
C MET A 63 -3.12 5.31 5.60
N MET A 64 -2.80 5.83 6.79
CA MET A 64 -2.00 5.11 7.78
C MET A 64 -2.68 3.81 8.23
N THR A 65 -3.98 3.85 8.48
CA THR A 65 -4.79 2.66 8.82
C THR A 65 -4.76 1.62 7.70
N LYS A 66 -4.95 2.03 6.43
CA LYS A 66 -4.88 1.12 5.27
C LYS A 66 -3.54 0.40 5.17
N ILE A 67 -2.43 1.14 5.27
CA ILE A 67 -1.08 0.58 5.21
C ILE A 67 -0.87 -0.46 6.31
N ILE A 68 -1.25 -0.15 7.54
CA ILE A 68 -1.02 -1.04 8.70
C ILE A 68 -1.89 -2.29 8.60
N LEU A 69 -3.19 -2.13 8.31
CA LEU A 69 -4.09 -3.26 8.16
C LEU A 69 -3.62 -4.19 7.04
N TYR A 70 -3.31 -3.64 5.86
CA TYR A 70 -2.79 -4.42 4.75
C TYR A 70 -1.47 -5.13 5.13
N ALA A 71 -0.53 -4.42 5.75
CA ALA A 71 0.73 -5.00 6.19
C ALA A 71 0.53 -6.22 7.11
N TYR A 72 -0.42 -6.14 8.04
CA TYR A 72 -0.75 -7.26 8.92
C TYR A 72 -1.38 -8.44 8.19
N THR A 73 -2.23 -8.21 7.19
CA THR A 73 -2.73 -9.32 6.35
C THR A 73 -1.61 -10.07 5.64
N GLN A 74 -0.51 -9.38 5.33
CA GLN A 74 0.67 -9.93 4.67
C GLN A 74 1.77 -10.37 5.67
N LYS A 75 1.47 -10.42 6.98
CA LYS A 75 2.41 -10.79 8.04
C LYS A 75 3.66 -9.88 8.14
N MET A 76 3.57 -8.65 7.66
CA MET A 76 4.60 -7.62 7.80
C MET A 76 4.37 -6.80 9.07
N TYR A 77 5.13 -7.09 10.12
CA TYR A 77 4.92 -6.48 11.44
C TYR A 77 5.96 -5.43 11.80
N HIS A 78 7.13 -5.43 11.17
CA HIS A 78 8.21 -4.51 11.51
C HIS A 78 8.03 -3.17 10.79
N GLY A 79 8.02 -2.06 11.52
CA GLY A 79 7.83 -0.73 10.91
C GLY A 79 8.86 -0.38 9.83
N ARG A 80 10.10 -0.87 9.96
CA ARG A 80 11.15 -0.70 8.93
C ARG A 80 10.86 -1.51 7.67
N GLU A 81 10.29 -2.69 7.82
CA GLU A 81 9.88 -3.52 6.68
C GLU A 81 8.72 -2.86 5.94
N ILE A 82 7.71 -2.37 6.66
CA ILE A 82 6.58 -1.64 6.07
C ILE A 82 7.09 -0.40 5.32
N ALA A 83 7.98 0.39 5.93
CA ALA A 83 8.60 1.55 5.28
C ALA A 83 9.34 1.19 3.98
N ARG A 84 10.12 0.11 3.98
CA ARG A 84 10.81 -0.39 2.78
C ARG A 84 9.81 -0.84 1.70
N GLN A 85 8.72 -1.51 2.10
CA GLN A 85 7.73 -2.04 1.16
C GLN A 85 6.87 -0.93 0.53
N LEU A 86 6.75 0.23 1.16
CA LEU A 86 6.11 1.41 0.55
C LEU A 86 6.86 1.94 -0.68
N GLU A 87 8.09 1.50 -0.93
CA GLU A 87 8.87 1.89 -2.11
C GLU A 87 8.70 0.95 -3.30
N VAL A 88 8.37 -0.31 -3.05
CA VAL A 88 8.45 -1.38 -4.07
C VAL A 88 7.17 -2.21 -4.19
N HIS A 89 6.35 -2.26 -3.14
CA HIS A 89 5.19 -3.14 -3.07
C HIS A 89 3.96 -2.41 -3.61
N LEU A 90 3.56 -2.76 -4.83
CA LEU A 90 2.53 -2.07 -5.60
C LEU A 90 1.20 -1.82 -4.83
N PRO A 91 0.59 -2.81 -4.15
CA PRO A 91 -0.54 -2.57 -3.25
C PRO A 91 -0.32 -1.52 -2.16
N LEU A 92 0.84 -1.50 -1.51
CA LEU A 92 1.15 -0.52 -0.47
C LEU A 92 1.34 0.88 -1.08
N MET A 93 1.98 0.96 -2.25
CA MET A 93 2.12 2.23 -2.98
C MET A 93 0.75 2.80 -3.37
N TRP A 94 -0.18 1.95 -3.80
CA TRP A 94 -1.55 2.37 -4.11
C TRP A 94 -2.32 2.82 -2.86
N LEU A 95 -2.32 2.01 -1.80
CA LEU A 95 -2.99 2.33 -0.53
C LEU A 95 -2.44 3.59 0.14
N SER A 96 -1.14 3.86 -0.04
CA SER A 96 -0.50 5.05 0.49
C SER A 96 -0.66 6.29 -0.40
N GLY A 97 -1.18 6.14 -1.62
CA GLY A 97 -1.17 7.20 -2.62
C GLY A 97 0.24 7.70 -2.90
N PHE A 98 1.21 6.78 -2.99
CA PHE A 98 2.66 7.03 -3.13
C PHE A 98 3.32 7.81 -1.98
N GLN A 99 2.61 8.07 -0.89
CA GLN A 99 3.23 8.62 0.31
C GLN A 99 4.08 7.55 0.99
N LYS A 100 5.23 7.97 1.53
CA LYS A 100 6.23 7.08 2.13
C LYS A 100 6.49 7.48 3.58
N PRO A 101 5.54 7.24 4.51
CA PRO A 101 5.80 7.45 5.93
C PRO A 101 7.00 6.62 6.36
N ASP A 102 7.90 7.23 7.12
CA ASP A 102 9.06 6.55 7.67
C ASP A 102 8.67 5.58 8.79
N PHE A 103 9.60 4.70 9.17
CA PHE A 103 9.34 3.71 10.21
C PHE A 103 8.95 4.35 11.56
N ARG A 104 9.42 5.58 11.84
CA ARG A 104 9.07 6.31 13.06
C ARG A 104 7.61 6.75 13.03
N SER A 105 7.14 7.29 11.91
CA SER A 105 5.75 7.70 11.72
C SER A 105 4.80 6.51 11.79
N ILE A 106 5.17 5.38 11.18
CA ILE A 106 4.42 4.13 11.24
C ILE A 106 4.32 3.64 12.69
N ASN A 107 5.46 3.56 13.40
CA ASN A 107 5.47 3.08 14.78
C ASN A 107 4.71 4.03 15.72
N ARG A 108 4.89 5.34 15.56
CA ARG A 108 4.16 6.36 16.33
C ARG A 108 2.65 6.22 16.14
N PHE A 109 2.19 6.04 14.89
CA PHE A 109 0.78 5.81 14.63
C PHE A 109 0.26 4.54 15.31
N ARG A 110 1.06 3.47 15.40
CA ARG A 110 0.65 2.23 16.09
C ARG A 110 0.60 2.33 17.62
N SER A 111 1.45 3.17 18.21
CA SER A 111 1.57 3.26 19.67
C SER A 111 0.70 4.34 20.29
N GLU A 112 0.40 5.40 19.53
CA GLU A 112 -0.27 6.59 20.04
C GLU A 112 -1.72 6.75 19.55
N ARG A 113 -2.17 5.94 18.58
CA ARG A 113 -3.47 6.11 17.91
C ARG A 113 -4.21 4.80 17.70
#